data_AF-A0A2H0IUM5-F1
#
_entry.id   AF-A0A2H0IUM5-F1
#
_cell.length_a   1.000
_cell.length_b   1.000
_cell.length_c   1.000
_cell.angle_alpha   90.00
_cell.angle_beta   90.00
_cell.angle_gamma   90.00
#
_symmetry.space_group_name_H-M   'P 1'
#
loop_
_entity.id
_entity.type
_entity.pdbx_description
1 polymer ?
#
loop_
_entity_poly.entity_id
_entity_poly.type
_entity_poly.pdbx_seq_one_letter_code
_entity_poly.pdbx_strand_id
1 'polypeptide(L)'
;MGLFSFGKKKKKPARSCDLEGSLLEFGEGYLLTSSQIIQSKRFWDNKMIEPETLAYSKAHFQKKDDLGTKMRTMIFQKYSAQDKPWLVGDGQVSQFEVDKEKAREYAKQWWESEYSFRPPAAGPADKNMDNEEFEKWRDYAIMKAGEEQLSKMK
;
A
#
# COMPACT_ATOMS: atom_id res chain seq x y z
N MET A 1 -12.86 22.52 49.65
CA MET A 1 -12.95 22.81 48.20
C MET A 1 -12.05 21.84 47.45
N GLY A 2 -12.61 20.74 46.95
CA GLY A 2 -11.86 19.77 46.13
C GLY A 2 -11.89 20.20 44.68
N LEU A 3 -10.73 20.47 44.10
CA LEU A 3 -10.56 20.81 42.69
C LEU A 3 -10.87 19.58 41.82
N PHE A 4 -12.01 19.61 41.14
CA PHE A 4 -12.35 18.68 40.07
C PHE A 4 -11.36 18.87 38.92
N SER A 5 -10.42 17.93 38.76
CA SER A 5 -9.61 17.84 37.54
C SER A 5 -10.53 17.34 36.41
N PHE A 6 -10.96 18.28 35.58
CA PHE A 6 -11.67 17.97 34.34
C PHE A 6 -10.77 17.09 33.46
N GLY A 7 -11.14 15.82 33.35
CA GLY A 7 -10.52 14.86 32.43
C GLY A 7 -10.61 15.38 31.00
N LYS A 8 -9.51 15.93 30.49
CA LYS A 8 -9.36 16.22 29.06
C LYS A 8 -9.55 14.90 28.32
N LYS A 9 -10.67 14.74 27.59
CA LYS A 9 -10.86 13.63 26.64
C LYS A 9 -9.61 13.61 25.75
N LYS A 10 -8.79 12.56 25.83
CA LYS A 10 -7.64 12.38 24.93
C LYS A 10 -8.18 12.51 23.50
N LYS A 11 -7.67 13.48 22.74
CA LYS A 11 -8.04 13.64 21.32
C LYS A 11 -7.70 12.32 20.65
N LYS A 12 -8.69 11.70 19.99
CA LYS A 12 -8.47 10.46 19.27
C LYS A 12 -7.34 10.69 18.26
N PRO A 13 -6.36 9.78 18.16
CA PRO A 13 -5.23 9.98 17.28
C PRO A 13 -5.68 9.90 15.82
N ALA A 14 -4.93 10.55 14.94
CA ALA A 14 -5.09 10.48 13.50
C ALA A 14 -3.78 9.98 12.86
N ARG A 15 -3.89 9.33 11.71
CA ARG A 15 -2.77 8.73 10.96
C ARG A 15 -2.95 9.01 9.48
N SER A 16 -1.84 9.10 8.75
CA SER A 16 -1.90 9.20 7.29
C SER A 16 -2.14 7.83 6.66
N CYS A 17 -2.93 7.80 5.59
CA CYS A 17 -2.98 6.68 4.65
C CYS A 17 -1.59 6.44 4.09
N ASP A 18 -1.11 5.19 4.14
CA ASP A 18 0.26 4.85 3.74
C ASP A 18 0.50 4.96 2.23
N LEU A 19 -0.58 5.02 1.42
CA LEU A 19 -0.49 5.09 -0.05
C LEU A 19 -0.59 6.51 -0.60
N GLU A 20 -1.49 7.33 -0.07
CA GLU A 20 -1.80 8.67 -0.62
C GLU A 20 -1.60 9.81 0.39
N GLY A 21 -1.29 9.50 1.65
CA GLY A 21 -1.00 10.50 2.69
C GLY A 21 -2.22 11.20 3.31
N SER A 22 -3.45 10.93 2.82
CA SER A 22 -4.70 11.47 3.36
C SER A 22 -4.85 11.18 4.86
N LEU A 23 -5.41 12.11 5.63
CA LEU A 23 -5.57 11.95 7.07
C LEU A 23 -6.77 11.04 7.37
N LEU A 24 -6.54 10.01 8.18
CA LEU A 24 -7.52 9.06 8.68
C LEU A 24 -7.69 9.26 10.19
N GLU A 25 -8.94 9.39 10.62
CA GLU A 25 -9.31 9.43 12.02
C GLU A 25 -9.31 8.03 12.66
N PHE A 26 -9.32 8.00 13.99
CA PHE A 26 -9.37 6.75 14.75
C PHE A 26 -10.57 5.89 14.34
N GLY A 27 -10.29 4.66 13.94
CA GLY A 27 -11.28 3.69 13.47
C GLY A 27 -11.54 3.74 11.97
N GLU A 28 -10.94 4.68 11.25
CA GLU A 28 -11.02 4.75 9.79
C GLU A 28 -9.92 3.90 9.11
N GLY A 29 -10.17 3.57 7.85
CA GLY A 29 -9.24 2.85 6.98
C GLY A 29 -9.39 1.33 7.02
N TYR A 30 -8.48 0.68 6.30
CA TYR A 30 -8.38 -0.75 6.11
C TYR A 30 -6.94 -1.16 6.32
N LEU A 31 -6.74 -2.29 6.99
CA LEU A 31 -5.42 -2.79 7.31
C LEU A 31 -5.07 -3.95 6.38
N LEU A 32 -4.10 -3.72 5.49
CA LEU A 32 -3.69 -4.65 4.44
C LEU A 32 -2.27 -5.17 4.70
N THR A 33 -1.97 -6.37 4.23
CA THR A 33 -0.62 -6.95 4.23
C THR A 33 0.14 -6.56 2.96
N SER A 34 1.48 -6.66 2.98
CA SER A 34 2.30 -6.43 1.78
C SER A 34 1.91 -7.37 0.64
N SER A 35 1.59 -8.63 0.94
CA SER A 35 1.07 -9.58 -0.05
C SER A 35 -0.22 -9.06 -0.72
N GLN A 36 -1.18 -8.56 0.04
CA GLN A 36 -2.42 -7.99 -0.50
C GLN A 36 -2.18 -6.72 -1.34
N ILE A 37 -1.21 -5.89 -0.97
CA ILE A 37 -0.84 -4.70 -1.76
C ILE A 37 -0.29 -5.12 -3.11
N ILE A 38 0.67 -6.05 -3.13
CA ILE A 38 1.36 -6.41 -4.38
C ILE A 38 0.52 -7.30 -5.30
N GLN A 39 -0.48 -8.00 -4.76
CA GLN A 39 -1.45 -8.82 -5.51
C GLN A 39 -2.53 -7.97 -6.21
N SER A 40 -2.20 -6.78 -6.70
CA SER A 40 -3.15 -5.92 -7.42
C SER A 40 -2.57 -5.35 -8.72
N LYS A 41 -3.12 -5.77 -9.86
CA LYS A 41 -2.79 -5.19 -11.17
C LYS A 41 -3.15 -3.71 -11.22
N ARG A 42 -4.36 -3.37 -10.75
CA ARG A 42 -4.89 -2.01 -10.77
C ARG A 42 -4.00 -1.05 -10.00
N PHE A 43 -3.53 -1.47 -8.82
CA PHE A 43 -2.58 -0.69 -8.04
C PHE A 43 -1.29 -0.45 -8.83
N TRP A 44 -0.66 -1.49 -9.37
CA TRP A 44 0.61 -1.34 -10.10
C TRP A 44 0.48 -0.51 -11.36
N ASP A 45 -0.58 -0.70 -12.13
CA ASP A 45 -0.83 0.04 -13.35
C ASP A 45 -0.95 1.54 -13.07
N ASN A 46 -1.68 1.90 -12.03
CA ASN A 46 -1.79 3.30 -11.57
C ASN A 46 -0.45 3.78 -11.00
N LYS A 47 0.18 2.98 -10.14
CA LYS A 47 1.40 3.37 -9.42
C LYS A 47 2.56 3.65 -10.36
N MET A 48 2.63 2.98 -11.50
CA MET A 48 3.69 3.17 -12.50
C MET A 48 3.44 4.34 -13.46
N ILE A 49 2.26 4.95 -13.44
CA ILE A 49 1.93 6.12 -14.27
C ILE A 49 1.65 7.38 -13.45
N GLU A 50 1.77 7.31 -12.13
CA GLU A 50 1.74 8.47 -11.26
C GLU A 50 2.85 9.48 -11.62
N PRO A 51 2.66 10.79 -11.37
CA PRO A 51 3.65 11.81 -11.70
C PRO A 51 5.07 11.50 -11.21
N GLU A 52 5.20 10.91 -10.02
CA GLU A 52 6.48 10.59 -9.39
C GLU A 52 7.22 9.41 -10.05
N THR A 53 6.50 8.49 -10.70
CA THR A 53 7.04 7.23 -11.23
C THR A 53 7.01 7.17 -12.76
N LEU A 54 6.21 8.02 -13.40
CA LEU A 54 6.00 8.07 -14.84
C LEU A 54 7.32 8.17 -15.63
N ALA A 55 8.29 8.94 -15.12
CA ALA A 55 9.59 9.10 -15.77
C ALA A 55 10.35 7.77 -15.88
N TYR A 56 10.26 6.91 -14.86
CA TYR A 56 10.91 5.59 -14.86
C TYR A 56 10.20 4.63 -15.81
N SER A 57 8.88 4.69 -15.90
CA SER A 57 8.09 3.91 -16.86
C SER A 57 8.39 4.32 -18.30
N LYS A 58 8.52 5.62 -18.59
CA LYS A 58 8.99 6.11 -19.90
C LYS A 58 10.41 5.63 -20.21
N ALA A 59 11.32 5.72 -19.23
CA ALA A 59 12.68 5.23 -19.41
C ALA A 59 12.72 3.73 -19.72
N HIS A 60 11.94 2.92 -18.99
CA HIS A 60 11.85 1.48 -19.21
C HIS A 60 11.25 1.13 -20.58
N PHE A 61 10.03 1.59 -20.89
CA PHE A 61 9.31 1.13 -22.09
C PHE A 61 9.73 1.86 -23.38
N GLN A 62 9.98 3.17 -23.31
CA GLN A 62 10.21 3.99 -24.51
C GLN A 62 11.70 4.10 -24.84
N LYS A 63 12.55 4.19 -23.80
CA LYS A 63 14.01 4.33 -23.98
C LYS A 63 14.79 3.02 -23.82
N LYS A 64 14.14 1.96 -23.31
CA LYS A 64 14.77 0.66 -23.00
C LYS A 64 15.99 0.84 -22.08
N ASP A 65 15.85 1.72 -21.09
CA ASP A 65 16.90 2.10 -20.15
C ASP A 65 16.89 1.22 -18.89
N ASP A 66 18.02 0.60 -18.59
CA ASP A 66 18.24 -0.23 -17.40
C ASP A 66 17.99 0.53 -16.10
N LEU A 67 18.26 1.84 -16.06
CA LEU A 67 17.95 2.66 -14.89
C LEU A 67 16.44 2.71 -14.63
N GLY A 68 15.62 2.78 -15.68
CA GLY A 68 14.17 2.71 -15.58
C GLY A 68 13.70 1.40 -14.94
N THR A 69 14.24 0.27 -15.41
CA THR A 69 13.97 -1.06 -14.83
C THR A 69 14.42 -1.16 -13.38
N LYS A 70 15.60 -0.64 -13.05
CA LYS A 70 16.15 -0.64 -11.69
C LYS A 70 15.26 0.17 -10.73
N MET A 71 14.82 1.36 -11.14
CA MET A 71 13.93 2.18 -10.31
C MET A 71 12.56 1.52 -10.12
N ARG A 72 11.99 0.91 -11.15
CA ARG A 72 10.74 0.12 -11.03
C ARG A 72 10.91 -1.07 -10.08
N THR A 73 12.08 -1.71 -10.07
CA THR A 73 12.43 -2.75 -9.10
C THR A 73 12.46 -2.21 -7.67
N MET A 74 13.08 -1.06 -7.43
CA MET A 74 13.10 -0.43 -6.10
C MET A 74 11.69 -0.03 -5.64
N ILE A 75 10.84 0.45 -6.56
CA ILE A 75 9.44 0.75 -6.26
C ILE A 75 8.73 -0.53 -5.81
N PHE A 76 8.87 -1.64 -6.53
CA PHE A 76 8.27 -2.92 -6.12
C PHE A 76 8.75 -3.34 -4.72
N GLN A 77 10.07 -3.31 -4.48
CA GLN A 77 10.67 -3.68 -3.19
C GLN A 77 10.14 -2.83 -2.02
N LYS A 78 9.90 -1.53 -2.24
CA LYS A 78 9.31 -0.64 -1.22
C LYS A 78 7.95 -1.15 -0.72
N TYR A 79 7.12 -1.70 -1.61
CA TYR A 79 5.80 -2.20 -1.24
C TYR A 79 5.82 -3.66 -0.79
N SER A 80 6.72 -4.48 -1.33
CA SER A 80 6.79 -5.90 -1.00
C SER A 80 7.52 -6.20 0.31
N ALA A 81 8.52 -5.40 0.70
CA ALA A 81 9.40 -5.70 1.84
C ALA A 81 8.91 -5.11 3.18
N GLN A 82 7.74 -4.49 3.22
CA GLN A 82 7.24 -3.82 4.42
C GLN A 82 6.87 -4.82 5.52
N ASP A 83 7.45 -4.64 6.72
CA ASP A 83 7.19 -5.50 7.89
C ASP A 83 5.85 -5.22 8.57
N LYS A 84 5.45 -3.94 8.58
CA LYS A 84 4.19 -3.50 9.20
C LYS A 84 3.04 -3.59 8.20
N PRO A 85 1.80 -3.81 8.66
CA PRO A 85 0.65 -3.69 7.79
C PRO A 85 0.49 -2.25 7.27
N TRP A 86 -0.22 -2.13 6.15
CA TRP A 86 -0.55 -0.89 5.46
C TRP A 86 -1.92 -0.39 5.91
N LEU A 87 -1.98 0.83 6.43
CA LEU A 87 -3.22 1.54 6.67
C LEU A 87 -3.64 2.26 5.39
N VAL A 88 -4.73 1.80 4.80
CA VAL A 88 -5.23 2.27 3.50
C VAL A 88 -6.59 2.95 3.68
N GLY A 89 -6.78 4.13 3.08
CA GLY A 89 -8.06 4.85 3.10
C GLY A 89 -9.09 4.32 2.10
N ASP A 90 -10.35 4.75 2.24
CA ASP A 90 -11.46 4.39 1.35
C ASP A 90 -11.19 4.70 -0.13
N GLY A 91 -10.49 5.80 -0.43
CA GLY A 91 -10.13 6.17 -1.80
C GLY A 91 -9.23 5.14 -2.49
N GLN A 92 -8.38 4.46 -1.71
CA GLN A 92 -7.35 3.56 -2.24
C GLN A 92 -7.74 2.08 -2.14
N VAL A 93 -8.57 1.69 -1.15
CA VAL A 93 -8.92 0.28 -0.92
C VAL A 93 -9.57 -0.39 -2.14
N SER A 94 -10.26 0.40 -2.97
CA SER A 94 -10.94 -0.08 -4.20
C SER A 94 -9.98 -0.63 -5.26
N GLN A 95 -8.67 -0.39 -5.10
CA GLN A 95 -7.64 -0.94 -5.96
C GLN A 95 -7.29 -2.38 -5.63
N PHE A 96 -7.69 -2.90 -4.47
CA PHE A 96 -7.28 -4.22 -3.99
C PHE A 96 -8.48 -5.19 -3.95
N GLU A 97 -8.26 -6.41 -4.42
CA GLU A 97 -9.23 -7.51 -4.36
C GLU A 97 -9.15 -8.19 -2.99
N VAL A 98 -9.64 -7.49 -1.96
CA VAL A 98 -9.61 -7.94 -0.56
C VAL A 98 -11.00 -7.98 0.05
N ASP A 99 -11.17 -8.78 1.10
CA ASP A 99 -12.31 -8.70 1.99
C ASP A 99 -12.26 -7.38 2.78
N LYS A 100 -13.07 -6.41 2.35
CA LYS A 100 -13.09 -5.07 2.91
C LYS A 100 -13.66 -5.03 4.33
N GLU A 101 -14.61 -5.91 4.66
CA GLU A 101 -15.19 -5.96 5.99
C GLU A 101 -14.14 -6.44 7.00
N LYS A 102 -13.44 -7.52 6.65
CA LYS A 102 -12.35 -8.07 7.46
C LYS A 102 -11.17 -7.11 7.58
N ALA A 103 -10.77 -6.46 6.48
CA ALA A 103 -9.68 -5.48 6.52
C ALA A 103 -10.02 -4.24 7.37
N ARG A 104 -11.30 -3.83 7.41
CA ARG A 104 -11.78 -2.76 8.28
C ARG A 104 -11.81 -3.20 9.75
N GLU A 105 -12.20 -4.44 10.02
CA GLU A 105 -12.13 -5.01 11.37
C GLU A 105 -10.68 -5.05 11.88
N TYR A 106 -9.73 -5.46 11.05
CA TYR A 106 -8.31 -5.41 11.38
C TYR A 106 -7.80 -4.00 11.64
N ALA A 107 -8.24 -3.00 10.86
CA ALA A 107 -7.91 -1.60 11.13
C ALA A 107 -8.43 -1.17 12.51
N LYS A 108 -9.67 -1.54 12.87
CA LYS A 108 -10.22 -1.25 14.20
C LYS A 108 -9.37 -1.87 15.33
N GLN A 109 -9.01 -3.15 15.21
CA GLN A 109 -8.14 -3.82 16.20
C GLN A 109 -6.75 -3.14 16.29
N TRP A 110 -6.21 -2.68 15.17
CA TRP A 110 -4.96 -1.91 15.13
C TRP A 110 -5.05 -0.56 15.80
N TRP A 111 -6.13 0.18 15.59
CA TRP A 111 -6.39 1.43 16.31
C TRP A 111 -6.52 1.22 17.83
N GLU A 112 -7.31 0.21 18.24
CA GLU A 112 -7.58 -0.09 19.65
C GLU A 112 -6.36 -0.63 20.41
N SER A 113 -5.47 -1.34 19.70
CA SER A 113 -4.24 -1.91 20.25
C SER A 113 -3.06 -0.92 20.25
N GLU A 114 -3.31 0.38 20.07
CA GLU A 114 -2.27 1.40 19.94
C GLU A 114 -1.21 1.03 18.87
N TYR A 115 -1.68 0.59 17.71
CA TYR A 115 -0.89 0.24 16.51
C TYR A 115 -0.07 -1.05 16.60
N SER A 116 -0.35 -1.91 17.57
CA SER A 116 0.43 -3.14 17.80
C SER A 116 -0.14 -4.39 17.13
N PHE A 117 -1.46 -4.42 16.86
CA PHE A 117 -2.10 -5.54 16.16
C PHE A 117 -1.49 -5.75 14.76
N ARG A 118 -1.37 -7.00 14.34
CA ARG A 118 -0.92 -7.36 13.00
C ARG A 118 -1.91 -8.36 12.39
N PRO A 119 -2.43 -8.10 11.17
CA PRO A 119 -3.21 -9.10 10.45
C PRO A 119 -2.44 -10.42 10.28
N PRO A 120 -3.13 -11.56 10.13
CA PRO A 120 -2.49 -12.80 9.68
C PRO A 120 -1.71 -12.57 8.39
N ALA A 121 -0.54 -13.20 8.28
CA ALA A 121 0.39 -13.03 7.15
C ALA A 121 0.90 -11.59 6.92
N ALA A 122 0.85 -10.74 7.95
CA ALA A 122 1.53 -9.44 7.91
C ALA A 122 3.06 -9.62 7.91
N GLY A 123 3.73 -8.77 7.16
CA GLY A 123 5.18 -8.81 6.99
C GLY A 123 5.57 -8.73 5.52
N PRO A 124 6.86 -8.96 5.22
CA PRO A 124 7.37 -9.00 3.86
C PRO A 124 6.63 -10.06 3.02
N ALA A 125 6.25 -9.70 1.81
CA ALA A 125 5.43 -10.54 0.93
C ALA A 125 6.19 -11.82 0.54
N ASP A 126 7.49 -11.75 0.27
CA ASP A 126 8.37 -12.88 -0.04
C ASP A 126 8.42 -13.96 1.06
N LYS A 127 8.02 -13.62 2.28
CA LYS A 127 7.93 -14.53 3.43
C LYS A 127 6.52 -15.03 3.73
N ASN A 128 5.50 -14.36 3.18
CA ASN A 128 4.09 -14.53 3.54
C ASN A 128 3.21 -14.90 2.34
N MET A 129 3.81 -15.20 1.20
CA MET A 129 3.11 -15.68 0.00
C MET A 129 3.93 -16.77 -0.68
N ASP A 130 3.29 -17.50 -1.59
CA ASP A 130 3.98 -18.49 -2.42
C ASP A 130 5.02 -17.83 -3.34
N ASN A 131 6.14 -18.50 -3.56
CA ASN A 131 7.23 -17.95 -4.36
C ASN A 131 6.81 -17.72 -5.82
N GLU A 132 6.03 -18.62 -6.43
CA GLU A 132 5.57 -18.45 -7.81
C GLU A 132 4.63 -17.24 -7.92
N GLU A 133 3.76 -17.04 -6.93
CA GLU A 133 2.92 -15.85 -6.86
C GLU A 133 3.75 -14.57 -6.68
N PHE A 134 4.75 -14.58 -5.79
CA PHE A 134 5.61 -13.42 -5.55
C PHE A 134 6.32 -13.00 -6.84
N GLU A 135 6.95 -13.96 -7.51
CA GLU A 135 7.68 -13.74 -8.76
C GLU A 135 6.75 -13.25 -9.87
N LYS A 136 5.55 -13.83 -9.99
CA LYS A 136 4.52 -13.37 -10.93
C LYS A 136 4.17 -11.90 -10.74
N TRP A 137 3.93 -11.47 -9.50
CA TRP A 137 3.55 -10.08 -9.20
C TRP A 137 4.71 -9.12 -9.31
N ARG A 138 5.92 -9.56 -8.94
CA ARG A 138 7.17 -8.83 -9.18
C ARG A 138 7.37 -8.57 -10.67
N ASP A 139 7.29 -9.61 -11.48
CA ASP A 139 7.50 -9.51 -12.92
C ASP A 139 6.42 -8.64 -13.58
N TYR A 140 5.16 -8.76 -13.15
CA TYR A 140 4.10 -7.86 -13.63
C TYR A 140 4.40 -6.39 -13.30
N ALA A 141 4.66 -6.09 -12.02
CA ALA A 141 4.90 -4.74 -11.56
C ALA A 141 6.11 -4.09 -12.27
N ILE A 142 7.20 -4.84 -12.41
CA ILE A 142 8.45 -4.32 -12.98
C ILE A 142 8.37 -4.27 -14.50
N MET A 143 7.87 -5.31 -15.17
CA MET A 143 8.04 -5.48 -16.62
C MET A 143 6.80 -5.14 -17.45
N LYS A 144 5.62 -4.99 -16.84
CA LYS A 144 4.35 -4.82 -17.57
C LYS A 144 3.50 -3.63 -17.10
N ALA A 145 3.48 -3.36 -15.79
CA ALA A 145 2.55 -2.40 -15.24
C ALA A 145 2.73 -0.98 -15.83
N GLY A 146 1.62 -0.39 -16.26
CA GLY A 146 1.54 0.94 -16.84
C GLY A 146 1.88 1.05 -18.34
N GLU A 147 2.31 -0.04 -19.00
CA GLU A 147 2.67 -0.04 -20.43
C GLU A 147 1.50 0.40 -21.32
N GLU A 148 0.32 -0.21 -21.11
CA GLU A 148 -0.87 0.05 -21.90
C GLU A 148 -1.34 1.51 -21.75
N GLN A 149 -1.41 2.02 -20.52
CA GLN A 149 -1.79 3.39 -20.24
C GLN A 149 -0.79 4.37 -20.85
N LEU A 150 0.51 4.11 -20.72
CA LEU A 150 1.55 4.95 -21.31
C LEU A 150 1.44 5.01 -22.84
N SER A 151 1.07 3.90 -23.48
CA SER A 151 0.85 3.85 -24.93
C SER A 151 -0.31 4.74 -25.40
N LYS A 152 -1.30 4.96 -24.54
CA LYS A 152 -2.50 5.79 -24.78
C LYS A 152 -2.26 7.27 -24.49
N MET A 153 -1.18 7.62 -23.78
CA MET A 153 -0.80 9.01 -23.44
C MET A 153 -0.01 9.72 -24.57
N LYS A 154 -0.01 9.16 -25.78
CA LYS A 154 0.71 9.70 -26.94
C LYS A 154 0.01 10.93 -27.52
#